data_AF-A0A1C7NAJ7-F1
#
_entry.id   AF-A0A1C7NAJ7-F1
#
_cell.length_a   1.000
_cell.length_b   1.000
_cell.length_c   1.000
_cell.angle_alpha   90.00
_cell.angle_beta   90.00
_cell.angle_gamma   90.00
#
_symmetry.space_group_name_H-M   'P 1'
#
loop_
_entity.id
_entity.type
_entity.pdbx_description
1 polymer ?
#
loop_
_entity_poly.entity_id
_entity_poly.type
_entity_poly.pdbx_seq_one_letter_code
_entity_poly.pdbx_strand_id
1 'polypeptide(L)'
;MATGRKKVIILGDSGVGKTSLMNQYVNKKFSNQYKATIGADFLTKEVLVDDRLVTMQIWDTAGQERFQSLGVAFYRGADCCVLAYDVNNSRSFESLDQWRDEFLVQASPRDPDRFPFVLLGNKIDVEEGRRMITQKRAMSWCQSKGNVPYFETSAKEAINVEQAFQTIAKNALSQETDVDIDFPDTIQIPSGRQEQEPSCAC
;
A
#
# COMPACT_ATOMS: atom_id res chain seq x y z
N MET A 1 17.04 17.40 -2.88
CA MET A 1 15.60 17.15 -2.64
C MET A 1 15.51 15.87 -1.83
N ALA A 2 14.83 15.86 -0.69
CA ALA A 2 14.78 14.66 0.16
C ALA A 2 13.97 13.57 -0.55
N THR A 3 14.62 12.43 -0.80
CA THR A 3 14.00 11.21 -1.33
C THR A 3 13.06 10.66 -0.26
N GLY A 4 11.74 10.82 -0.43
CA GLY A 4 10.76 10.25 0.50
C GLY A 4 10.84 8.72 0.48
N ARG A 5 10.77 8.09 1.66
CA ARG A 5 10.63 6.63 1.76
C ARG A 5 9.15 6.29 1.86
N LYS A 6 8.69 5.35 1.03
CA LYS A 6 7.29 4.91 1.02
C LYS A 6 7.17 3.44 1.34
N LYS A 7 6.49 3.13 2.44
CA LYS A 7 6.23 1.78 2.89
C LYS A 7 5.01 1.21 2.18
N VAL A 8 5.23 0.19 1.38
CA VAL A 8 4.20 -0.56 0.67
C VAL A 8 4.12 -1.95 1.27
N ILE A 9 2.93 -2.40 1.62
CA ILE A 9 2.72 -3.77 2.08
C ILE A 9 1.96 -4.58 1.03
N ILE A 10 2.34 -5.85 0.84
CA ILE A 10 1.65 -6.78 -0.02
C ILE A 10 0.97 -7.84 0.86
N LEU A 11 -0.35 -7.93 0.76
CA LEU A 11 -1.21 -8.88 1.47
C LEU A 11 -1.97 -9.79 0.52
N GLY A 12 -2.46 -10.91 1.04
CA GLY A 12 -3.18 -11.92 0.27
C GLY A 12 -2.81 -13.33 0.72
N ASP A 13 -3.58 -14.31 0.31
CA ASP A 13 -3.40 -15.70 0.75
C ASP A 13 -2.00 -16.25 0.44
N SER A 14 -1.59 -17.27 1.21
CA SER A 14 -0.35 -17.99 0.93
C SER A 14 -0.39 -18.61 -0.49
N GLY A 15 0.72 -18.52 -1.22
CA GLY A 15 0.85 -19.10 -2.56
C GLY A 15 0.24 -18.28 -3.71
N VAL A 16 -0.37 -17.12 -3.48
CA VAL A 16 -0.91 -16.26 -4.56
C VAL A 16 0.19 -15.59 -5.41
N GLY A 17 1.42 -15.55 -4.90
CA GLY A 17 2.59 -15.06 -5.63
C GLY A 17 3.09 -13.67 -5.22
N LYS A 18 2.79 -13.21 -4.00
CA LYS A 18 3.28 -11.94 -3.42
C LYS A 18 4.80 -11.80 -3.51
N THR A 19 5.53 -12.78 -2.99
CA THR A 19 7.00 -12.87 -3.04
C THR A 19 7.54 -12.87 -4.47
N SER A 20 6.84 -13.54 -5.40
CA SER A 20 7.22 -13.58 -6.81
C SER A 20 7.00 -12.23 -7.49
N LEU A 21 5.90 -11.53 -7.19
CA LEU A 21 5.63 -10.18 -7.69
C LEU A 21 6.69 -9.18 -7.19
N MET A 22 7.00 -9.20 -5.88
CA MET A 22 8.04 -8.37 -5.30
C MET A 22 9.40 -8.63 -5.95
N ASN A 23 9.81 -9.90 -6.06
CA ASN A 23 11.09 -10.26 -6.68
C ASN A 23 11.12 -9.94 -8.18
N GLN A 24 10.03 -10.15 -8.91
CA GLN A 24 9.97 -9.81 -10.32
C GLN A 24 10.07 -8.30 -10.52
N TYR A 25 9.46 -7.50 -9.65
CA TYR A 25 9.55 -6.05 -9.73
C TYR A 25 10.96 -5.53 -9.41
N VAL A 26 11.54 -5.97 -8.30
CA VAL A 26 12.82 -5.45 -7.78
C VAL A 26 14.02 -6.06 -8.49
N ASN A 27 14.05 -7.40 -8.59
CA ASN A 27 15.22 -8.15 -9.04
C ASN A 27 15.12 -8.64 -10.49
N LYS A 28 13.97 -8.43 -11.16
CA LYS A 28 13.68 -8.97 -12.51
C LYS A 28 13.89 -10.48 -12.57
N LYS A 29 13.55 -11.17 -11.48
CA LYS A 29 13.76 -12.61 -11.30
C LYS A 29 12.46 -13.29 -10.88
N PHE A 30 12.23 -14.44 -11.50
CA PHE A 30 11.18 -15.37 -11.14
C PHE A 30 11.78 -16.76 -10.86
N SER A 31 11.21 -17.48 -9.89
CA SER A 31 11.58 -18.85 -9.55
C SER A 31 10.32 -19.71 -9.45
N ASN A 32 10.35 -20.89 -10.08
CA ASN A 32 9.29 -21.90 -9.96
C ASN A 32 9.33 -22.65 -8.61
N GLN A 33 10.42 -22.52 -7.85
CA GLN A 33 10.52 -23.17 -6.55
C GLN A 33 9.72 -22.38 -5.52
N TYR A 34 8.60 -22.95 -5.09
CA TYR A 34 7.85 -22.40 -3.97
C TYR A 34 8.67 -22.51 -2.68
N LYS A 35 8.93 -21.36 -2.06
CA LYS A 35 9.46 -21.25 -0.71
C LYS A 35 8.46 -20.42 0.09
N ALA A 36 7.93 -21.00 1.16
CA ALA A 36 7.03 -20.27 2.04
C ALA A 36 7.79 -19.11 2.71
N THR A 37 7.24 -17.90 2.64
CA THR A 37 7.78 -16.76 3.39
C THR A 37 7.51 -16.98 4.88
N ILE A 38 8.54 -16.82 5.71
CA ILE A 38 8.44 -16.92 7.16
C ILE A 38 8.33 -15.50 7.71
N GLY A 39 7.16 -15.15 8.24
CA GLY A 39 6.90 -13.80 8.76
C GLY A 39 6.74 -12.77 7.64
N ALA A 40 7.64 -11.79 7.59
CA ALA A 40 7.70 -10.78 6.54
C ALA A 40 9.14 -10.57 6.05
N ASP A 41 9.28 -10.31 4.76
CA ASP A 41 10.53 -9.91 4.10
C ASP A 41 10.33 -8.53 3.48
N PHE A 42 11.40 -7.78 3.24
CA PHE A 42 11.27 -6.51 2.54
C PHE A 42 12.43 -6.25 1.58
N LEU A 43 12.09 -5.64 0.44
CA LEU A 43 13.05 -5.15 -0.54
C LEU A 43 12.84 -3.66 -0.77
N THR A 44 13.92 -2.96 -1.14
CA THR A 44 13.87 -1.55 -1.51
C THR A 44 14.10 -1.36 -2.99
N LYS A 45 13.35 -0.45 -3.61
CA LYS A 45 13.59 -0.02 -4.99
C LYS A 45 13.37 1.48 -5.13
N GLU A 46 14.30 2.15 -5.78
CA GLU A 46 14.13 3.55 -6.18
C GLU A 46 13.26 3.65 -7.43
N VAL A 47 12.32 4.56 -7.42
CA VAL A 47 11.34 4.77 -8.48
C VAL A 47 11.20 6.26 -8.74
N LEU A 48 11.20 6.64 -10.01
CA LEU A 48 10.91 8.00 -10.44
C LEU A 48 9.41 8.13 -10.70
N VAL A 49 8.74 9.02 -9.95
CA VAL A 49 7.31 9.30 -10.10
C VAL A 49 7.13 10.81 -10.23
N ASP A 50 6.56 11.27 -11.35
CA ASP A 50 6.30 12.69 -11.62
C ASP A 50 7.53 13.58 -11.29
N ASP A 51 8.69 13.19 -11.80
CA ASP A 51 10.03 13.79 -11.59
C ASP A 51 10.57 13.78 -10.14
N ARG A 52 9.91 13.07 -9.23
CA ARG A 52 10.37 12.85 -7.85
C ARG A 52 10.96 11.46 -7.71
N LEU A 53 12.20 11.38 -7.22
CA LEU A 53 12.82 10.11 -6.85
C LEU A 53 12.31 9.69 -5.48
N VAL A 54 11.83 8.44 -5.38
CA VAL A 54 11.19 7.90 -4.18
C VAL A 54 11.75 6.51 -3.91
N THR A 55 12.05 6.22 -2.65
CA THR A 55 12.49 4.89 -2.24
C THR A 55 11.29 4.10 -1.74
N MET A 56 10.81 3.14 -2.54
CA MET A 56 9.79 2.19 -2.09
C MET A 56 10.42 1.14 -1.17
N GLN A 57 9.84 0.95 0.00
CA GLN A 57 10.10 -0.17 0.90
C GLN A 57 8.94 -1.15 0.77
N ILE A 58 9.15 -2.24 0.06
CA ILE A 58 8.09 -3.20 -0.29
C ILE A 58 8.17 -4.36 0.70
N TRP A 59 7.13 -4.52 1.51
CA TRP A 59 7.00 -5.55 2.53
C TRP A 59 6.17 -6.70 1.99
N ASP A 60 6.81 -7.85 1.78
CA ASP A 60 6.16 -9.13 1.47
C ASP A 60 5.80 -9.86 2.76
N THR A 61 4.60 -10.44 2.79
CA THR A 61 4.06 -11.16 3.95
C THR A 61 3.83 -12.63 3.60
N ALA A 62 3.76 -13.50 4.61
CA ALA A 62 3.53 -14.93 4.40
C ALA A 62 2.18 -15.28 3.75
N GLY A 63 1.13 -14.50 4.02
CA GLY A 63 -0.26 -14.82 3.72
C GLY A 63 -0.91 -15.77 4.72
N GLN A 64 -0.33 -15.93 5.92
CA GLN A 64 -0.89 -16.68 7.06
C GLN A 64 -1.04 -15.81 8.32
N GLU A 65 -0.61 -14.56 8.26
CA GLU A 65 -0.58 -13.59 9.35
C GLU A 65 -1.97 -13.18 9.86
N ARG A 66 -3.06 -13.55 9.15
CA ARG A 66 -4.46 -13.40 9.61
C ARG A 66 -4.71 -13.90 11.03
N PHE A 67 -3.85 -14.77 11.55
CA PHE A 67 -4.01 -15.42 12.85
C PHE A 67 -2.94 -15.06 13.88
N GLN A 68 -2.04 -14.10 13.60
CA GLN A 68 -0.94 -13.79 14.51
C GLN A 68 -0.94 -12.32 14.93
N SER A 69 -0.70 -12.07 16.23
CA SER A 69 -0.54 -10.76 16.87
C SER A 69 0.60 -9.89 16.29
N LEU A 70 1.34 -10.42 15.32
CA LEU A 70 2.48 -9.79 14.64
C LEU A 70 2.05 -8.82 13.53
N GLY A 71 0.82 -8.89 13.03
CA GLY A 71 0.36 -8.06 11.89
C GLY A 71 0.43 -6.54 12.19
N VAL A 72 0.12 -6.10 13.41
CA VAL A 72 0.20 -4.68 13.81
C VAL A 72 1.59 -4.09 13.58
N ALA A 73 2.66 -4.83 13.91
CA ALA A 73 4.03 -4.37 13.74
C ALA A 73 4.42 -4.22 12.27
N PHE A 74 3.92 -5.11 11.40
CA PHE A 74 4.20 -5.05 9.97
C PHE A 74 3.37 -3.99 9.25
N TYR A 75 2.12 -3.76 9.67
CA TYR A 75 1.19 -2.92 8.91
C TYR A 75 1.31 -1.44 9.26
N ARG A 76 1.68 -1.13 10.52
CA ARG A 76 1.77 0.26 10.99
C ARG A 76 2.72 1.08 10.12
N GLY A 77 2.26 2.27 9.76
CA GLY A 77 3.01 3.21 8.93
C GLY A 77 3.12 2.82 7.46
N ALA A 78 2.31 1.89 6.96
CA ALA A 78 2.17 1.68 5.53
C ALA A 78 1.57 2.93 4.88
N ASP A 79 2.15 3.34 3.75
CA ASP A 79 1.65 4.43 2.90
C ASP A 79 0.69 3.90 1.83
N CYS A 80 0.76 2.60 1.49
CA CYS A 80 -0.10 1.94 0.50
C CYS A 80 -0.16 0.42 0.75
N CYS A 81 -1.30 -0.20 0.43
CA CYS A 81 -1.51 -1.63 0.56
C CYS A 81 -1.88 -2.27 -0.78
N VAL A 82 -1.13 -3.30 -1.14
CA VAL A 82 -1.39 -4.14 -2.31
C VAL A 82 -2.12 -5.38 -1.84
N LEU A 83 -3.29 -5.64 -2.42
CA LEU A 83 -4.02 -6.88 -2.23
C LEU A 83 -3.78 -7.78 -3.43
N ALA A 84 -3.25 -8.97 -3.22
CA ALA A 84 -2.95 -9.92 -4.28
C ALA A 84 -3.79 -11.18 -4.14
N TYR A 85 -4.31 -11.67 -5.26
CA TYR A 85 -4.97 -12.98 -5.36
C TYR A 85 -4.49 -13.73 -6.60
N ASP A 86 -4.78 -15.02 -6.65
CA ASP A 86 -4.50 -15.89 -7.80
C ASP A 86 -5.77 -16.02 -8.64
N VAL A 87 -5.72 -15.62 -9.92
CA VAL A 87 -6.90 -15.69 -10.81
C VAL A 87 -7.43 -17.11 -11.00
N ASN A 88 -6.63 -18.11 -10.63
CA ASN A 88 -6.90 -19.54 -10.72
C ASN A 88 -7.35 -20.15 -9.40
N ASN A 89 -7.56 -19.33 -8.36
CA ASN A 89 -7.99 -19.77 -7.03
C ASN A 89 -9.09 -18.84 -6.49
N SER A 90 -10.34 -19.28 -6.59
CA SER A 90 -11.49 -18.47 -6.15
C SER A 90 -11.45 -18.11 -4.67
N ARG A 91 -10.96 -19.02 -3.82
CA ARG A 91 -10.83 -18.80 -2.38
C ARG A 91 -9.92 -17.62 -2.05
N SER A 92 -8.85 -17.45 -2.83
CA SER A 92 -7.92 -16.34 -2.65
C SER A 92 -8.53 -14.98 -2.99
N PHE A 93 -9.55 -14.96 -3.84
CA PHE A 93 -10.33 -13.75 -4.14
C PHE A 93 -11.39 -13.50 -3.06
N GLU A 94 -12.05 -14.55 -2.58
CA GLU A 94 -13.06 -14.46 -1.52
C GLU A 94 -12.48 -13.98 -0.19
N SER A 95 -11.18 -14.19 0.07
CA SER A 95 -10.51 -13.68 1.27
C SER A 95 -10.08 -12.21 1.19
N LEU A 96 -10.24 -11.52 0.06
CA LEU A 96 -9.79 -10.13 -0.11
C LEU A 96 -10.47 -9.16 0.84
N ASP A 97 -11.76 -9.34 1.11
CA ASP A 97 -12.50 -8.51 2.08
C ASP A 97 -11.88 -8.63 3.47
N GLN A 98 -11.60 -9.87 3.90
CA GLN A 98 -10.95 -10.13 5.18
C GLN A 98 -9.57 -9.47 5.25
N TRP A 99 -8.73 -9.62 4.22
CA TRP A 99 -7.40 -9.00 4.18
C TRP A 99 -7.45 -7.49 4.28
N ARG A 100 -8.39 -6.85 3.56
CA ARG A 100 -8.58 -5.41 3.60
C ARG A 100 -9.04 -4.95 4.98
N ASP A 101 -10.06 -5.58 5.53
CA ASP A 101 -10.68 -5.17 6.80
C ASP A 101 -9.69 -5.35 7.96
N GLU A 102 -8.96 -6.46 8.00
CA GLU A 102 -7.91 -6.70 9.00
C GLU A 102 -6.77 -5.67 8.88
N PHE A 103 -6.36 -5.32 7.67
CA PHE A 103 -5.35 -4.27 7.46
C PHE A 103 -5.83 -2.93 8.04
N LEU A 104 -7.06 -2.50 7.72
CA LEU A 104 -7.58 -1.23 8.19
C LEU A 104 -7.66 -1.17 9.73
N VAL A 105 -8.04 -2.27 10.38
CA VAL A 105 -8.07 -2.37 11.84
C VAL A 105 -6.67 -2.32 12.45
N GLN A 106 -5.72 -3.10 11.92
CA GLN A 106 -4.40 -3.27 12.54
C GLN A 106 -3.41 -2.16 12.18
N ALA A 107 -3.45 -1.66 10.94
CA ALA A 107 -2.61 -0.54 10.49
C ALA A 107 -3.10 0.79 11.08
N SER A 108 -4.42 0.90 11.33
CA SER A 108 -5.10 2.11 11.81
C SER A 108 -4.62 3.36 11.06
N PRO A 109 -4.73 3.41 9.72
CA PRO A 109 -4.30 4.56 8.93
C PRO A 109 -5.11 5.80 9.34
N ARG A 110 -4.53 6.99 9.14
CA ARG A 110 -5.16 8.26 9.54
C ARG A 110 -6.52 8.50 8.86
N ASP A 111 -6.61 8.17 7.57
CA ASP A 111 -7.83 8.22 6.78
C ASP A 111 -8.08 6.83 6.16
N PRO A 112 -8.84 5.95 6.85
CA PRO A 112 -9.16 4.61 6.37
C PRO A 112 -9.97 4.59 5.07
N ASP A 113 -10.83 5.59 4.86
CA ASP A 113 -11.74 5.66 3.71
C ASP A 113 -11.00 6.05 2.42
N ARG A 114 -9.92 6.84 2.56
CA ARG A 114 -9.06 7.26 1.45
C ARG A 114 -7.71 6.54 1.39
N PHE A 115 -7.48 5.55 2.25
CA PHE A 115 -6.23 4.82 2.25
C PHE A 115 -6.00 4.13 0.89
N PRO A 116 -4.81 4.26 0.27
CA PRO A 116 -4.60 3.76 -1.07
C PRO A 116 -4.41 2.25 -1.07
N PHE A 117 -5.33 1.57 -1.77
CA PHE A 117 -5.22 0.16 -2.10
C PHE A 117 -4.96 -0.03 -3.59
N VAL A 118 -4.32 -1.14 -3.95
CA VAL A 118 -4.24 -1.63 -5.34
C VAL A 118 -4.50 -3.13 -5.35
N LEU A 119 -5.37 -3.60 -6.25
CA LEU A 119 -5.67 -5.02 -6.42
C LEU A 119 -4.85 -5.62 -7.56
N LEU A 120 -4.18 -6.75 -7.30
CA LEU A 120 -3.44 -7.53 -8.28
C LEU A 120 -4.07 -8.92 -8.45
N GLY A 121 -4.61 -9.19 -9.63
CA GLY A 121 -4.99 -10.53 -10.07
C GLY A 121 -3.79 -11.21 -10.73
N ASN A 122 -3.08 -12.04 -9.97
CA ASN A 122 -1.83 -12.64 -10.42
C ASN A 122 -2.02 -14.01 -11.10
N LYS A 123 -0.99 -14.44 -11.83
CA LYS A 123 -0.89 -15.73 -12.55
C LYS A 123 -1.83 -15.84 -13.75
N ILE A 124 -1.94 -14.76 -14.51
CA ILE A 124 -2.70 -14.75 -15.77
C ILE A 124 -2.03 -15.53 -16.91
N ASP A 125 -0.81 -16.03 -16.70
CA ASP A 125 -0.06 -16.85 -17.66
C ASP A 125 -0.59 -18.29 -17.81
N VAL A 126 -1.70 -18.63 -17.17
CA VAL A 126 -2.36 -19.92 -17.37
C VAL A 126 -3.36 -19.87 -18.52
N GLU A 127 -3.73 -21.03 -19.03
CA GLU A 127 -4.80 -21.18 -20.01
C GLU A 127 -6.13 -20.61 -19.49
N GLU A 128 -6.87 -19.88 -20.33
CA GLU A 128 -8.13 -19.22 -19.98
C GLU A 128 -9.17 -20.19 -19.36
N GLY A 129 -9.15 -21.47 -19.76
CA GLY A 129 -10.04 -22.50 -19.19
C GLY A 129 -9.74 -22.89 -17.73
N ARG A 130 -8.58 -22.49 -17.18
CA ARG A 130 -8.21 -22.72 -15.76
C ARG A 130 -8.48 -21.51 -14.87
N ARG A 131 -8.78 -20.36 -15.48
CA ARG A 131 -9.14 -19.13 -14.76
C ARG A 131 -10.45 -19.36 -14.01
N MET A 132 -10.45 -19.07 -12.71
CA MET A 132 -11.64 -19.17 -11.86
C MET A 132 -12.29 -17.82 -11.58
N ILE A 133 -11.54 -16.71 -11.73
CA ILE A 133 -12.03 -15.35 -11.51
C ILE A 133 -11.96 -14.54 -12.81
N THR A 134 -13.13 -14.11 -13.28
CA THR A 134 -13.24 -13.24 -14.44
C THR A 134 -12.81 -11.81 -14.11
N GLN A 135 -12.24 -11.12 -15.10
CA GLN A 135 -11.86 -9.72 -14.97
C GLN A 135 -13.04 -8.84 -14.53
N LYS A 136 -14.25 -9.11 -15.05
CA LYS A 136 -15.49 -8.40 -14.68
C LYS A 136 -15.83 -8.55 -13.20
N ARG A 137 -15.65 -9.74 -12.61
CA ARG A 137 -15.89 -9.98 -11.19
C ARG A 137 -14.92 -9.17 -10.33
N ALA A 138 -13.63 -9.18 -10.68
CA ALA A 138 -12.60 -8.41 -9.98
C ALA A 138 -12.86 -6.89 -10.06
N MET A 139 -13.18 -6.37 -11.26
CA MET A 139 -13.51 -4.95 -11.45
C MET A 139 -14.74 -4.52 -10.64
N SER A 140 -15.77 -5.38 -10.55
CA SER A 140 -16.97 -5.09 -9.75
C SER A 140 -16.63 -4.99 -8.26
N TRP A 141 -15.75 -5.86 -7.76
CA TRP A 141 -15.24 -5.76 -6.39
C TRP A 141 -14.49 -4.44 -6.18
N CYS A 142 -13.59 -4.06 -7.08
CA CYS A 142 -12.86 -2.79 -6.99
C CYS A 142 -13.77 -1.56 -6.94
N GLN A 143 -14.83 -1.53 -7.76
CA GLN A 143 -15.83 -0.45 -7.75
C GLN A 143 -16.54 -0.36 -6.40
N SER A 144 -16.93 -1.51 -5.81
CA SER A 144 -17.57 -1.56 -4.50
C SER A 144 -16.67 -1.09 -3.34
N LYS A 145 -15.36 -0.99 -3.57
CA LYS A 145 -14.35 -0.67 -2.55
C LYS A 145 -13.70 0.71 -2.74
N GLY A 146 -14.38 1.62 -3.43
CA GLY A 146 -13.92 2.99 -3.67
C GLY A 146 -13.09 3.14 -4.95
N ASN A 147 -13.39 2.36 -5.99
CA ASN A 147 -12.67 2.35 -7.27
C ASN A 147 -11.18 2.02 -7.12
N VAL A 148 -10.87 0.95 -6.38
CA VAL A 148 -9.51 0.44 -6.19
C VAL A 148 -8.87 0.13 -7.56
N PRO A 149 -7.70 0.70 -7.90
CA PRO A 149 -6.97 0.35 -9.12
C PRO A 149 -6.72 -1.17 -9.21
N TYR A 150 -6.96 -1.74 -10.38
CA TYR A 150 -6.85 -3.18 -10.61
C TYR A 150 -5.91 -3.48 -11.77
N PHE A 151 -5.01 -4.44 -11.56
CA PHE A 151 -4.12 -4.96 -12.60
C PHE A 151 -4.18 -6.48 -12.64
N GLU A 152 -4.23 -7.02 -13.85
CA GLU A 152 -3.95 -8.42 -14.10
C GLU A 152 -2.46 -8.59 -14.37
N THR A 153 -1.79 -9.44 -13.60
CA THR A 153 -0.34 -9.56 -13.60
C THR A 153 0.12 -11.00 -13.80
N SER A 154 1.31 -11.17 -14.38
CA SER A 154 2.07 -12.41 -14.26
C SER A 154 3.46 -12.10 -13.73
N ALA A 155 3.78 -12.56 -12.53
CA ALA A 155 5.15 -12.54 -12.02
C ALA A 155 6.10 -13.40 -12.88
N LYS A 156 5.58 -14.48 -13.47
CA LYS A 156 6.36 -15.41 -14.30
C LYS A 156 6.75 -14.79 -15.63
N GLU A 157 5.81 -14.12 -16.29
CA GLU A 157 5.99 -13.53 -17.63
C GLU A 157 6.26 -12.02 -17.58
N ALA A 158 6.42 -11.45 -16.39
CA ALA A 158 6.61 -10.02 -16.15
C ALA A 158 5.45 -9.11 -16.63
N ILE A 159 4.27 -9.66 -16.87
CA ILE A 159 3.14 -8.92 -17.43
C ILE A 159 2.57 -7.97 -16.38
N ASN A 160 2.46 -6.68 -16.75
CA ASN A 160 1.89 -5.58 -15.97
C ASN A 160 2.52 -5.32 -14.59
N VAL A 161 3.61 -6.00 -14.24
CA VAL A 161 4.26 -5.86 -12.93
C VAL A 161 4.82 -4.44 -12.75
N GLU A 162 5.53 -3.89 -13.75
CA GLU A 162 6.09 -2.54 -13.64
C GLU A 162 5.00 -1.47 -13.54
N GLN A 163 3.97 -1.57 -14.41
CA GLN A 163 2.84 -0.63 -14.44
C GLN A 163 2.06 -0.61 -13.12
N ALA A 164 1.82 -1.80 -12.54
CA ALA A 164 1.16 -1.93 -11.26
C ALA A 164 1.96 -1.24 -10.14
N PHE A 165 3.26 -1.53 -10.02
CA PHE A 165 4.09 -0.93 -8.99
C PHE A 165 4.37 0.57 -9.20
N GLN A 166 4.38 1.06 -10.44
CA GLN A 166 4.41 2.50 -10.72
C GLN A 166 3.15 3.20 -10.20
N THR A 167 1.98 2.58 -10.38
CA THR A 167 0.70 3.10 -9.85
C THR A 167 0.68 3.06 -8.32
N ILE A 168 1.18 1.98 -7.72
CA ILE A 168 1.33 1.87 -6.26
C ILE A 168 2.23 3.00 -5.72
N ALA A 169 3.37 3.25 -6.36
CA ALA A 169 4.31 4.31 -5.98
C ALA A 169 3.64 5.69 -6.03
N LYS A 170 2.91 5.97 -7.11
CA LYS A 170 2.16 7.22 -7.28
C LYS A 170 1.10 7.42 -6.20
N ASN A 171 0.31 6.38 -5.90
CA ASN A 171 -0.73 6.46 -4.88
C ASN A 171 -0.15 6.62 -3.46
N ALA A 172 1.01 6.03 -3.18
CA ALA A 172 1.71 6.20 -1.90
C ALA A 172 2.23 7.64 -1.71
N LEU A 173 2.51 8.35 -2.79
CA LEU A 173 3.01 9.74 -2.76
C LEU A 173 1.90 10.78 -2.66
N SER A 174 0.75 10.55 -3.30
CA SER A 174 -0.38 11.49 -3.25
C SER A 174 -0.96 11.68 -1.84
N GLN A 175 -0.66 10.76 -0.91
CA GLN A 175 -1.01 10.91 0.50
C GLN A 175 -0.22 12.02 1.21
N GLU A 176 0.89 12.52 0.65
CA GLU A 176 1.62 13.67 1.22
C GLU A 176 0.99 15.01 0.82
N THR A 177 0.42 15.11 -0.38
CA THR A 177 -0.09 16.39 -0.90
C THR A 177 -1.38 16.86 -0.23
N ASP A 178 -2.15 15.96 0.38
CA ASP A 178 -3.37 16.30 1.11
C ASP A 178 -3.09 16.78 2.56
N VAL A 179 -1.84 16.73 3.04
CA VAL A 179 -1.48 16.99 4.45
C VAL A 179 -0.84 18.37 4.67
N ASP A 180 -0.49 19.11 3.61
CA ASP A 180 0.23 20.39 3.70
C ASP A 180 -0.67 21.65 3.72
N ILE A 181 -1.96 21.56 4.07
CA ILE A 181 -2.83 22.75 4.25
C ILE A 181 -3.72 22.59 5.49
N ASP A 182 -3.14 22.75 6.68
CA ASP A 182 -3.83 23.43 7.79
C ASP A 182 -2.81 23.85 8.86
N PHE A 183 -2.14 24.98 8.63
CA PHE A 183 -1.55 25.71 9.74
C PHE A 183 -2.68 26.58 10.32
N PRO A 184 -3.11 26.37 11.58
CA PRO A 184 -4.00 27.33 12.20
C PRO A 184 -3.29 28.70 12.24
N ASP A 185 -4.02 29.74 11.82
CA ASP A 185 -3.53 31.11 11.78
C ASP A 185 -2.74 31.45 13.06
N THR A 186 -1.58 32.05 12.86
CA THR A 186 -0.71 32.52 13.94
C THR A 186 -1.54 33.39 14.89
N ILE A 187 -1.70 32.95 16.14
CA ILE A 187 -2.39 33.73 17.18
C ILE A 187 -1.64 35.06 17.33
N GLN A 188 -2.22 36.14 16.81
CA GLN A 188 -1.72 37.48 17.01
C GLN A 188 -2.05 37.92 18.44
N ILE A 189 -1.04 37.94 19.30
CA ILE A 189 -1.13 38.55 20.62
C ILE A 189 -1.19 40.08 20.41
N PRO A 190 -2.25 40.79 20.86
CA PRO A 190 -2.31 42.23 20.68
C PRO A 190 -1.24 42.90 21.53
N SER A 191 -0.25 43.50 20.87
CA SER A 191 0.69 44.44 21.46
C SER A 191 0.00 45.78 21.67
N GLY A 192 -0.21 46.16 22.93
CA GLY A 192 -0.30 47.58 23.32
C GLY A 192 -1.34 47.92 24.38
N ARG A 193 -0.84 48.27 25.58
CA ARG A 193 -1.14 49.56 26.22
C ARG A 193 0.07 50.03 27.02
N GLN A 194 0.52 51.24 26.67
CA GLN A 194 1.64 51.98 27.25
C GLN A 194 1.33 52.46 28.68
N GLU A 195 2.39 52.43 29.50
CA GLU A 195 2.83 53.39 30.52
C GLU A 195 1.79 54.34 31.17
N GLN A 196 1.62 54.20 32.49
CA GLN A 196 1.51 55.32 33.42
C GLN A 196 2.25 54.98 34.74
N GLU A 197 3.42 55.58 34.93
CA GLU A 197 3.99 55.95 36.24
C GLU A 197 3.98 57.49 36.34
N PRO A 198 4.24 58.15 37.49
CA PRO A 198 4.36 57.67 38.88
C PRO A 198 3.51 58.51 39.88
N SER A 199 3.37 58.08 41.14
CA SER A 199 3.16 59.02 42.26
C SER A 199 3.53 58.40 43.60
N CYS A 200 4.10 59.25 44.47
CA CYS A 200 4.96 58.98 45.61
C CYS A 200 4.21 59.04 46.97
N ALA A 201 4.87 58.49 48.00
CA ALA A 201 4.73 58.73 49.46
C ALA A 201 3.47 58.13 50.15
N CYS A 202 3.51 57.57 51.36
CA CYS A 202 4.43 57.61 52.51
C CYS A 202 4.52 56.21 53.16
#